data_AF-A0A1H9B5M3-F1
#
_entry.id   AF-A0A1H9B5M3-F1
#
_cell.length_a   1.000
_cell.length_b   1.000
_cell.length_c   1.000
_cell.angle_alpha   90.00
_cell.angle_beta   90.00
_cell.angle_gamma   90.00
#
_symmetry.space_group_name_H-M   'P 1'
#
loop_
_entity.id
_entity.type
_entity.pdbx_description
1 polymer ?
#
loop_
_entity_poly.entity_id
_entity_poly.type
_entity_poly.pdbx_seq_one_letter_code
_entity_poly.pdbx_strand_id
1 'polypeptide(L)'
;MKRIISLIILGTVTFTLFAQTSKIKFIKGNLADKTAAVREAKGAESDWISEKAVAFCLENKETLGNDRDLDGLAVAAVLSYSPETVKKQTDTQKQILTDNFISLFTEFNKSSTVQIAVISKIVALKDCIPTFSFTALLNSYLKTTEIKSADSGVFKACISALESIGNEESFKILYAFLYDNSYSAYKKEIEKTTIALIPNAMEEVLKLINSSDMKKVVAIFELSQKNSQISKKNLCEIAENVLSESILLVENSSGTSSENINVQLTALNILSENNWTRASSTALSYFALSKKLYEKKNMNEEQFKTVITSLRNISPLDAVSPLISYLEELNGRTENGSAVASEIVLAVINTLGAIGDKAAFDSLLAVTYLNYEESVLTAAREALSGLRWQ
;
A
#
# COMPACT_ATOMS: atom_id res chain seq x y z
N MET A 1 -43.74 71.25 43.34
CA MET A 1 -43.59 71.94 42.04
C MET A 1 -42.15 71.80 41.57
N LYS A 2 -41.98 71.30 40.33
CA LYS A 2 -40.76 71.27 39.49
C LYS A 2 -39.55 70.44 39.98
N ARG A 3 -39.54 69.17 39.53
CA ARG A 3 -38.32 68.38 39.29
C ARG A 3 -37.60 68.96 38.07
N ILE A 4 -36.31 69.27 38.19
CA ILE A 4 -35.42 69.52 37.05
C ILE A 4 -34.46 68.34 36.98
N ILE A 5 -34.59 67.60 35.90
CA ILE A 5 -33.73 66.49 35.49
C ILE A 5 -32.58 67.12 34.69
N SER A 6 -31.35 67.03 35.20
CA SER A 6 -30.16 67.32 34.39
C SER A 6 -29.77 66.06 33.61
N LEU A 7 -30.02 66.10 32.31
CA LEU A 7 -29.54 65.15 31.31
C LEU A 7 -28.02 65.38 31.12
N ILE A 8 -27.19 64.40 31.48
CA ILE A 8 -25.80 64.33 31.03
C ILE A 8 -25.81 63.47 29.76
N ILE A 9 -25.75 64.14 28.60
CA ILE A 9 -25.51 63.48 27.31
C ILE A 9 -24.01 63.23 27.22
N LEU A 10 -23.59 62.02 27.57
CA LEU A 10 -22.26 61.52 27.27
C LEU A 10 -22.24 61.13 25.78
N GLY A 11 -21.75 62.04 24.95
CA GLY A 11 -21.52 61.77 23.52
C GLY A 11 -20.45 60.71 23.36
N THR A 12 -20.88 59.47 23.08
CA THR A 12 -20.01 58.43 22.52
C THR A 12 -19.65 58.83 21.10
N VAL A 13 -18.51 59.52 20.94
CA VAL A 13 -17.80 59.58 19.67
C VAL A 13 -17.35 58.16 19.37
N THR A 14 -18.19 57.42 18.66
CA THR A 14 -17.79 56.21 17.97
C THR A 14 -16.85 56.65 16.85
N PHE A 15 -15.55 56.65 17.14
CA PHE A 15 -14.55 56.51 16.08
C PHE A 15 -14.84 55.18 15.41
N THR A 16 -15.64 55.21 14.35
CA THR A 16 -15.54 54.22 13.29
C THR A 16 -14.17 54.42 12.67
N LEU A 17 -13.15 53.81 13.27
CA LEU A 17 -11.97 53.40 12.53
C LEU A 17 -12.52 52.68 11.30
N PHE A 18 -12.39 53.30 10.12
CA PHE A 18 -12.65 52.64 8.86
C PHE A 18 -11.82 51.36 8.88
N ALA A 19 -12.45 50.22 9.16
CA ALA A 19 -11.81 48.93 9.01
C ALA A 19 -11.52 48.80 7.51
N GLN A 20 -10.30 49.14 7.12
CA GLN A 20 -9.82 49.03 5.76
C GLN A 20 -10.00 47.57 5.35
N THR A 21 -10.72 47.32 4.26
CA THR A 21 -10.94 45.94 3.80
C THR A 21 -9.59 45.28 3.51
N SER A 22 -9.49 43.98 3.72
CA SER A 22 -8.25 43.22 3.51
C SER A 22 -7.69 43.47 2.09
N LYS A 23 -8.55 43.68 1.11
CA LYS A 23 -8.21 44.01 -0.28
C LYS A 23 -7.47 45.34 -0.40
N ILE A 24 -7.94 46.39 0.28
CA ILE A 24 -7.26 47.69 0.23
C ILE A 24 -5.92 47.61 0.98
N LYS A 25 -5.86 46.90 2.11
CA LYS A 25 -4.61 46.65 2.86
C LYS A 25 -3.61 45.88 2.01
N PHE A 26 -4.06 44.86 1.27
CA PHE A 26 -3.21 44.10 0.34
C PHE A 26 -2.66 44.99 -0.80
N ILE A 27 -3.50 45.82 -1.43
CA ILE A 27 -3.05 46.65 -2.57
C ILE A 27 -2.02 47.70 -2.13
N LYS A 28 -2.27 48.42 -1.02
CA LYS A 28 -1.47 49.57 -0.60
C LYS A 28 -0.29 49.22 0.31
N GLY A 29 -0.36 48.08 0.98
CA GLY A 29 0.57 47.71 2.05
C GLY A 29 1.91 47.17 1.56
N ASN A 30 2.88 47.13 2.48
CA ASN A 30 4.15 46.43 2.30
C ASN A 30 3.98 44.89 2.38
N LEU A 31 5.06 44.10 2.30
CA LEU A 31 4.98 42.63 2.35
C LEU A 31 4.33 42.10 3.64
N ALA A 32 4.59 42.73 4.79
CA ALA A 32 3.98 42.37 6.06
C ALA A 32 2.48 42.67 6.08
N ASP A 33 2.07 43.84 5.57
CA ASP A 33 0.67 44.23 5.43
C ASP A 33 -0.09 43.30 4.48
N LYS A 34 0.52 42.94 3.35
CA LYS A 34 -0.01 41.97 2.39
C LYS A 34 -0.21 40.61 3.04
N THR A 35 0.78 40.14 3.80
CA THR A 35 0.72 38.87 4.52
C THR A 35 -0.41 38.87 5.56
N ALA A 36 -0.53 39.94 6.34
CA ALA A 36 -1.61 40.09 7.31
C ALA A 36 -2.98 40.15 6.61
N ALA A 37 -3.09 40.87 5.49
CA ALA A 37 -4.32 40.95 4.71
C ALA A 37 -4.78 39.57 4.19
N VAL A 38 -3.85 38.72 3.73
CA VAL A 38 -4.16 37.35 3.30
C VAL A 38 -4.70 36.51 4.47
N ARG A 39 -4.08 36.61 5.64
CA ARG A 39 -4.49 35.84 6.84
C ARG A 39 -5.83 36.31 7.42
N GLU A 40 -6.12 37.60 7.31
CA GLU A 40 -7.34 38.23 7.85
C GLU A 40 -8.54 38.10 6.89
N ALA A 41 -8.30 37.82 5.60
CA ALA A 41 -9.35 37.73 4.60
C ALA A 41 -10.35 36.60 4.90
N LYS A 42 -11.65 36.87 4.68
CA LYS A 42 -12.74 35.90 4.90
C LYS A 42 -13.75 35.96 3.76
N GLY A 43 -14.48 34.86 3.57
CA GLY A 43 -15.55 34.78 2.56
C GLY A 43 -15.03 35.02 1.15
N ALA A 44 -15.84 35.67 0.31
CA ALA A 44 -15.53 35.91 -1.11
C ALA A 44 -14.27 36.76 -1.35
N GLU A 45 -13.85 37.56 -0.36
CA GLU A 45 -12.62 38.37 -0.45
C GLU A 45 -11.35 37.50 -0.37
N SER A 46 -11.44 36.36 0.33
CA SER A 46 -10.32 35.43 0.51
C SER A 46 -9.81 34.86 -0.81
N ASP A 47 -10.71 34.46 -1.70
CA ASP A 47 -10.35 33.82 -2.98
C ASP A 47 -9.53 34.80 -3.85
N TRP A 48 -10.04 36.03 -4.00
CA TRP A 48 -9.36 37.07 -4.78
C TRP A 48 -7.98 37.44 -4.19
N ILE A 49 -7.90 37.60 -2.86
CA ILE A 49 -6.64 37.97 -2.19
C ILE A 49 -5.62 36.84 -2.30
N SER A 50 -6.04 35.58 -2.15
CA SER A 50 -5.15 34.41 -2.24
C SER A 50 -4.54 34.29 -3.64
N GLU A 51 -5.36 34.45 -4.68
CA GLU A 51 -4.91 34.41 -6.06
C GLU A 51 -3.92 35.54 -6.37
N LYS A 52 -4.23 36.77 -5.92
CA LYS A 52 -3.35 37.93 -6.13
C LYS A 52 -2.08 37.86 -5.30
N ALA A 53 -2.10 37.26 -4.12
CA ALA A 53 -0.92 37.04 -3.31
C ALA A 53 0.03 36.05 -3.96
N VAL A 54 -0.48 34.94 -4.51
CA VAL A 54 0.33 33.98 -5.26
C VAL A 54 0.94 34.64 -6.50
N ALA A 55 0.14 35.32 -7.32
CA ALA A 55 0.63 36.01 -8.52
C ALA A 55 1.70 37.05 -8.18
N PHE A 56 1.48 37.86 -7.14
CA PHE A 56 2.48 38.83 -6.68
C PHE A 56 3.80 38.16 -6.26
N CYS A 57 3.73 37.03 -5.57
CA CYS A 57 4.95 36.30 -5.15
C CYS A 57 5.77 35.82 -6.35
N LEU A 58 5.12 35.22 -7.35
CA LEU A 58 5.76 34.73 -8.57
C LEU A 58 6.35 35.89 -9.40
N GLU A 59 5.56 36.93 -9.64
CA GLU A 59 5.98 38.10 -10.42
C GLU A 59 7.22 38.81 -9.84
N ASN A 60 7.38 38.79 -8.51
CA ASN A 60 8.45 39.53 -7.83
C ASN A 60 9.58 38.65 -7.32
N LYS A 61 9.52 37.32 -7.51
CA LYS A 61 10.53 36.38 -6.97
C LYS A 61 11.92 36.66 -7.52
N GLU A 62 12.04 36.89 -8.82
CA GLU A 62 13.33 37.18 -9.46
C GLU A 62 13.96 38.48 -8.91
N THR A 63 13.15 39.50 -8.67
CA THR A 63 13.63 40.81 -8.20
C THR A 63 13.99 40.82 -6.71
N LEU A 64 13.17 40.17 -5.87
CA LEU A 64 13.34 40.17 -4.42
C LEU A 64 14.23 39.03 -3.90
N GLY A 65 14.50 38.01 -4.73
CA GLY A 65 15.40 36.91 -4.37
C GLY A 65 14.90 36.11 -3.17
N ASN A 66 15.76 35.91 -2.16
CA ASN A 66 15.48 35.10 -0.97
C ASN A 66 14.95 35.94 0.21
N ASP A 67 14.10 36.92 -0.08
CA ASP A 67 13.48 37.76 0.94
C ASP A 67 12.55 36.94 1.85
N ARG A 68 12.74 37.07 3.17
CA ARG A 68 11.99 36.29 4.16
C ARG A 68 10.53 36.74 4.29
N ASP A 69 10.24 38.01 4.03
CA ASP A 69 8.88 38.53 4.07
C ASP A 69 8.10 38.09 2.83
N LEU A 70 8.77 37.97 1.68
CA LEU A 70 8.19 37.37 0.47
C LEU A 70 7.87 35.88 0.69
N ASP A 71 8.79 35.13 1.29
CA ASP A 71 8.53 33.73 1.68
C ASP A 71 7.33 33.63 2.65
N GLY A 72 7.24 34.55 3.62
CA GLY A 72 6.12 34.64 4.56
C GLY A 72 4.77 34.91 3.88
N LEU A 73 4.77 35.78 2.86
CA LEU A 73 3.61 36.06 2.03
C LEU A 73 3.21 34.83 1.19
N ALA A 74 4.17 34.18 0.54
CA ALA A 74 3.93 32.98 -0.26
C ALA A 74 3.32 31.86 0.58
N VAL A 75 3.86 31.60 1.78
CA VAL A 75 3.30 30.62 2.72
C VAL A 75 1.86 31.00 3.12
N ALA A 76 1.61 32.26 3.48
CA ALA A 76 0.26 32.69 3.84
C ALA A 76 -0.73 32.52 2.68
N ALA A 77 -0.31 32.84 1.46
CA ALA A 77 -1.12 32.71 0.24
C ALA A 77 -1.42 31.25 -0.11
N VAL A 78 -0.45 30.35 0.05
CA VAL A 78 -0.68 28.91 -0.13
C VAL A 78 -1.65 28.39 0.93
N LEU A 79 -1.47 28.80 2.18
CA LEU A 79 -2.27 28.28 3.30
C LEU A 79 -3.72 28.76 3.31
N SER A 80 -4.04 29.89 2.67
CA SER A 80 -5.39 30.45 2.65
C SER A 80 -6.39 29.67 1.79
N TYR A 81 -5.93 28.85 0.83
CA TYR A 81 -6.82 27.99 0.05
C TYR A 81 -7.45 26.88 0.92
N SER A 82 -8.76 26.72 0.84
CA SER A 82 -9.53 25.69 1.56
C SER A 82 -10.21 24.71 0.60
N PRO A 83 -10.42 23.43 1.00
CA PRO A 83 -11.12 22.47 0.15
C PRO A 83 -12.53 22.96 -0.25
N GLU A 84 -13.24 23.65 0.63
CA GLU A 84 -14.60 24.14 0.38
C GLU A 84 -14.68 25.23 -0.69
N THR A 85 -13.69 26.10 -0.75
CA THR A 85 -13.60 27.17 -1.75
C THR A 85 -13.15 26.60 -3.08
N VAL A 86 -12.09 25.79 -3.08
CA VAL A 86 -11.51 25.18 -4.28
C VAL A 86 -12.50 24.24 -4.98
N LYS A 87 -13.37 23.51 -4.25
CA LYS A 87 -14.40 22.67 -4.85
C LYS A 87 -15.38 23.42 -5.75
N LYS A 88 -15.63 24.71 -5.50
CA LYS A 88 -16.55 25.56 -6.28
C LYS A 88 -15.91 26.09 -7.56
N GLN A 89 -14.60 25.94 -7.72
CA GLN A 89 -13.88 26.42 -8.88
C GLN A 89 -14.11 25.51 -10.09
N THR A 90 -13.99 26.10 -11.28
CA THR A 90 -13.96 25.37 -12.56
C THR A 90 -12.69 24.52 -12.67
N ASP A 91 -12.71 23.51 -13.54
CA ASP A 91 -11.54 22.64 -13.74
C ASP A 91 -10.32 23.42 -14.26
N THR A 92 -10.54 24.43 -15.12
CA THR A 92 -9.49 25.35 -15.57
C THR A 92 -8.86 26.12 -14.40
N GLN A 93 -9.68 26.63 -13.47
CA GLN A 93 -9.17 27.35 -12.30
C GLN A 93 -8.37 26.42 -11.36
N LYS A 94 -8.84 25.18 -11.18
CA LYS A 94 -8.12 24.17 -10.39
C LYS A 94 -6.78 23.81 -11.03
N GLN A 95 -6.72 23.71 -12.36
CA GLN A 95 -5.47 23.49 -13.08
C GLN A 95 -4.50 24.65 -12.90
N ILE A 96 -4.95 25.90 -13.08
CA ILE A 96 -4.14 27.10 -12.85
C ILE A 96 -3.60 27.14 -11.41
N LEU A 97 -4.42 26.76 -10.43
CA LEU A 97 -3.98 26.68 -9.04
C LEU A 97 -2.84 25.65 -8.86
N THR A 98 -2.96 24.47 -9.45
CA THR A 98 -1.89 23.47 -9.45
C THR A 98 -0.63 24.00 -10.13
N ASP A 99 -0.74 24.67 -11.28
CA ASP A 99 0.40 25.22 -12.03
C ASP A 99 1.11 26.34 -11.24
N ASN A 100 0.33 27.17 -10.54
CA ASN A 100 0.87 28.18 -9.63
C ASN A 100 1.63 27.54 -8.45
N PHE A 101 1.12 26.46 -7.88
CA PHE A 101 1.82 25.73 -6.83
C PHE A 101 3.11 25.07 -7.34
N ILE A 102 3.10 24.51 -8.56
CA ILE A 102 4.32 24.01 -9.22
C ILE A 102 5.36 25.13 -9.37
N SER A 103 4.91 26.30 -9.82
CA SER A 103 5.79 27.47 -10.01
C SER A 103 6.37 27.94 -8.68
N LEU A 104 5.55 28.05 -7.63
CA LEU A 104 6.01 28.39 -6.29
C LEU A 104 7.03 27.38 -5.76
N PHE A 105 6.78 26.07 -5.92
CA PHE A 105 7.73 25.04 -5.48
C PHE A 105 9.09 25.15 -6.20
N THR A 106 9.07 25.49 -7.50
CA THR A 106 10.25 25.51 -8.37
C THR A 106 11.06 26.80 -8.20
N GLU A 107 10.40 27.96 -8.17
CA GLU A 107 11.05 29.27 -8.07
C GLU A 107 11.54 29.57 -6.65
N PHE A 108 10.86 29.04 -5.63
CA PHE A 108 11.27 29.15 -4.23
C PHE A 108 12.14 27.96 -3.78
N ASN A 109 13.01 27.46 -4.66
CA ASN A 109 13.87 26.29 -4.42
C ASN A 109 14.90 26.45 -3.28
N LYS A 110 15.13 27.68 -2.80
CA LYS A 110 15.98 27.98 -1.63
C LYS A 110 15.17 28.18 -0.34
N SER A 111 13.85 28.09 -0.40
CA SER A 111 12.96 28.27 0.74
C SER A 111 12.21 26.98 1.06
N SER A 112 12.81 26.19 1.95
CA SER A 112 12.22 24.95 2.45
C SER A 112 10.83 25.17 3.05
N THR A 113 10.60 26.32 3.69
CA THR A 113 9.29 26.67 4.27
C THR A 113 8.20 26.82 3.20
N VAL A 114 8.50 27.50 2.09
CA VAL A 114 7.54 27.66 0.98
C VAL A 114 7.29 26.31 0.31
N GLN A 115 8.35 25.55 0.00
CA GLN A 115 8.22 24.24 -0.64
C GLN A 115 7.38 23.26 0.21
N ILE A 116 7.64 23.19 1.52
CA ILE A 116 6.87 22.34 2.44
C ILE A 116 5.41 22.81 2.54
N ALA A 117 5.15 24.12 2.57
CA ALA A 117 3.79 24.65 2.61
C ALA A 117 3.01 24.27 1.33
N VAL A 118 3.65 24.38 0.16
CA VAL A 118 3.06 23.96 -1.12
C VAL A 118 2.73 22.47 -1.11
N ILE A 119 3.68 21.62 -0.73
CA ILE A 119 3.49 20.16 -0.65
C ILE A 119 2.30 19.85 0.28
N SER A 120 2.31 20.40 1.49
CA SER A 120 1.26 20.16 2.48
C SER A 120 -0.12 20.59 1.98
N LYS A 121 -0.19 21.74 1.29
CA LYS A 121 -1.45 22.24 0.76
C LYS A 121 -1.99 21.39 -0.38
N ILE A 122 -1.14 20.93 -1.31
CA ILE A 122 -1.59 20.04 -2.38
C ILE A 122 -2.12 18.73 -1.82
N VAL A 123 -1.44 18.14 -0.83
CA VAL A 123 -1.95 16.92 -0.17
C VAL A 123 -3.31 17.17 0.49
N ALA A 124 -3.51 18.32 1.15
CA ALA A 124 -4.79 18.69 1.76
C ALA A 124 -5.90 18.96 0.73
N LEU A 125 -5.55 19.32 -0.50
CA LEU A 125 -6.48 19.60 -1.60
C LEU A 125 -6.59 18.46 -2.62
N LYS A 126 -5.94 17.32 -2.40
CA LYS A 126 -5.76 16.26 -3.42
C LYS A 126 -7.06 15.77 -4.07
N ASP A 127 -8.16 15.78 -3.33
CA ASP A 127 -9.49 15.35 -3.82
C ASP A 127 -10.24 16.46 -4.57
N CYS A 128 -9.66 17.66 -4.65
CA CYS A 128 -10.27 18.87 -5.20
C CYS A 128 -9.54 19.43 -6.42
N ILE A 129 -8.26 19.09 -6.63
CA ILE A 129 -7.40 19.61 -7.70
C ILE A 129 -6.70 18.46 -8.46
N PRO A 130 -6.33 18.67 -9.73
CA PRO A 130 -5.48 17.71 -10.42
C PRO A 130 -4.08 17.68 -9.79
N THR A 131 -3.60 16.48 -9.43
CA THR A 131 -2.31 16.29 -8.77
C THR A 131 -1.23 15.72 -9.70
N PHE A 132 -1.58 15.22 -10.89
CA PHE A 132 -0.67 14.49 -11.78
C PHE A 132 0.65 15.23 -12.07
N SER A 133 0.57 16.49 -12.52
CA SER A 133 1.75 17.29 -12.85
C SER A 133 2.62 17.57 -11.62
N PHE A 134 2.01 17.75 -10.45
CA PHE A 134 2.75 17.96 -9.21
C PHE A 134 3.40 16.66 -8.72
N THR A 135 2.72 15.52 -8.83
CA THR A 135 3.32 14.20 -8.56
C THR A 135 4.53 13.95 -9.46
N ALA A 136 4.44 14.30 -10.75
CA ALA A 136 5.57 14.21 -11.68
C ALA A 136 6.74 15.13 -11.26
N LEU A 137 6.45 16.35 -10.79
CA LEU A 137 7.45 17.26 -10.22
C LEU A 137 8.16 16.65 -9.01
N LEU A 138 7.41 16.07 -8.06
CA LEU A 138 8.00 15.42 -6.88
C LEU A 138 8.88 14.21 -7.27
N ASN A 139 8.40 13.39 -8.21
CA ASN A 139 9.16 12.26 -8.74
C ASN A 139 10.47 12.73 -9.39
N SER A 140 10.43 13.81 -10.19
CA SER A 140 11.62 14.42 -10.78
C SER A 140 12.58 14.94 -9.72
N TYR A 141 12.07 15.71 -8.75
CA TYR A 141 12.84 16.25 -7.64
C TYR A 141 13.58 15.14 -6.87
N LEU A 142 12.89 14.05 -6.54
CA LEU A 142 13.50 12.91 -5.83
C LEU A 142 14.59 12.23 -6.66
N LYS A 143 14.43 12.10 -7.98
CA LYS A 143 15.43 11.48 -8.86
C LYS A 143 16.68 12.34 -9.09
N THR A 144 16.51 13.66 -9.24
CA THR A 144 17.59 14.55 -9.67
C THR A 144 18.33 15.22 -8.52
N THR A 145 17.73 15.27 -7.33
CA THR A 145 18.36 15.92 -6.19
C THR A 145 19.45 15.03 -5.61
N GLU A 146 20.67 15.53 -5.54
CA GLU A 146 21.75 14.86 -4.82
C GLU A 146 21.43 14.78 -3.33
N ILE A 147 21.27 13.55 -2.81
CA ILE A 147 20.79 13.31 -1.44
C ILE A 147 21.67 13.94 -0.35
N LYS A 148 22.98 14.11 -0.62
CA LYS A 148 23.95 14.71 0.31
C LYS A 148 23.77 16.22 0.46
N SER A 149 23.26 16.90 -0.57
CA SER A 149 22.99 18.33 -0.57
C SER A 149 21.50 18.67 -0.42
N ALA A 150 20.64 17.66 -0.39
CA ALA A 150 19.20 17.83 -0.28
C ALA A 150 18.82 18.47 1.06
N ASP A 151 17.87 19.41 1.05
CA ASP A 151 17.21 19.83 2.27
C ASP A 151 16.42 18.64 2.85
N SER A 152 16.79 18.21 4.05
CA SER A 152 16.20 17.02 4.67
C SER A 152 14.69 17.16 4.93
N GLY A 153 14.21 18.38 5.18
CA GLY A 153 12.80 18.66 5.43
C GLY A 153 11.98 18.55 4.15
N VAL A 154 12.47 19.17 3.06
CA VAL A 154 11.80 19.14 1.75
C VAL A 154 11.82 17.72 1.18
N PHE A 155 12.95 17.03 1.23
CA PHE A 155 13.07 15.66 0.72
C PHE A 155 12.12 14.71 1.43
N LYS A 156 12.06 14.78 2.77
CA LYS A 156 11.12 14.01 3.59
C LYS A 156 9.66 14.37 3.31
N ALA A 157 9.35 15.65 3.11
CA ALA A 157 8.01 16.10 2.76
C ALA A 157 7.58 15.56 1.39
N CYS A 158 8.48 15.52 0.40
CA CYS A 158 8.21 14.92 -0.91
C CYS A 158 7.86 13.43 -0.77
N ILE A 159 8.68 12.64 -0.07
CA ILE A 159 8.41 11.20 0.17
C ILE A 159 7.07 11.01 0.87
N SER A 160 6.78 11.81 1.89
CA SER A 160 5.54 11.66 2.68
C SER A 160 4.30 12.05 1.86
N ALA A 161 4.40 13.04 0.98
CA ALA A 161 3.29 13.46 0.13
C ALA A 161 2.90 12.37 -0.88
N LEU A 162 3.89 11.67 -1.43
CA LEU A 162 3.66 10.56 -2.37
C LEU A 162 2.85 9.42 -1.76
N GLU A 163 2.78 9.28 -0.43
CA GLU A 163 1.86 8.33 0.23
C GLU A 163 0.39 8.60 -0.17
N SER A 164 0.05 9.86 -0.40
CA SER A 164 -1.32 10.29 -0.73
C SER A 164 -1.58 10.56 -2.20
N ILE A 165 -0.57 11.03 -2.95
CA ILE A 165 -0.72 11.47 -4.35
C ILE A 165 0.17 10.71 -5.34
N GLY A 166 0.98 9.77 -4.85
CA GLY A 166 1.92 9.01 -5.66
C GLY A 166 1.24 7.96 -6.54
N ASN A 167 1.98 7.55 -7.56
CA ASN A 167 1.54 6.62 -8.59
C ASN A 167 2.59 5.50 -8.80
N GLU A 168 2.42 4.70 -9.85
CA GLU A 168 3.37 3.62 -10.19
C GLU A 168 4.81 4.11 -10.35
N GLU A 169 5.02 5.29 -10.94
CA GLU A 169 6.37 5.86 -11.09
C GLU A 169 6.98 6.24 -9.73
N SER A 170 6.17 6.80 -8.83
CA SER A 170 6.58 7.06 -7.44
C SER A 170 6.99 5.79 -6.73
N PHE A 171 6.26 4.69 -6.93
CA PHE A 171 6.61 3.37 -6.39
C PHE A 171 7.97 2.89 -6.91
N LYS A 172 8.21 2.94 -8.23
CA LYS A 172 9.49 2.53 -8.84
C LYS A 172 10.69 3.26 -8.24
N ILE A 173 10.57 4.58 -8.08
CA ILE A 173 11.62 5.43 -7.51
C ILE A 173 11.91 5.02 -6.07
N LEU A 174 10.89 4.96 -5.23
CA LEU A 174 11.05 4.69 -3.80
C LEU A 174 11.50 3.24 -3.54
N TYR A 175 11.00 2.28 -4.32
CA TYR A 175 11.46 0.90 -4.26
C TYR A 175 12.95 0.78 -4.60
N ALA A 176 13.44 1.52 -5.61
CA ALA A 176 14.87 1.56 -5.91
C ALA A 176 15.69 2.15 -4.75
N PHE A 177 15.18 3.21 -4.10
CA PHE A 177 15.86 3.84 -2.97
C PHE A 177 15.96 2.94 -1.72
N LEU A 178 15.06 1.98 -1.52
CA LEU A 178 15.11 1.06 -0.38
C LEU A 178 16.42 0.26 -0.30
N TYR A 179 17.03 -0.02 -1.45
CA TYR A 179 18.24 -0.84 -1.56
C TYR A 179 19.51 -0.01 -1.81
N ASP A 180 19.39 1.32 -1.89
CA ASP A 180 20.52 2.22 -2.00
C ASP A 180 20.85 2.82 -0.62
N ASN A 181 22.04 2.46 -0.12
CA ASN A 181 22.54 2.89 1.20
C ASN A 181 22.66 4.42 1.34
N SER A 182 22.71 5.15 0.22
CA SER A 182 22.73 6.62 0.20
C SER A 182 21.46 7.22 0.80
N TYR A 183 20.34 6.49 0.82
CA TYR A 183 19.05 6.92 1.36
C TYR A 183 18.75 6.37 2.76
N SER A 184 19.73 5.78 3.44
CA SER A 184 19.56 5.15 4.76
C SER A 184 18.92 6.07 5.82
N ALA A 185 19.20 7.38 5.77
CA ALA A 185 18.60 8.38 6.66
C ALA A 185 17.07 8.53 6.50
N TYR A 186 16.51 8.13 5.35
CA TYR A 186 15.10 8.23 5.00
C TYR A 186 14.43 6.85 4.86
N LYS A 187 15.14 5.77 5.22
CA LYS A 187 14.70 4.39 4.96
C LYS A 187 13.31 4.11 5.52
N LYS A 188 13.00 4.62 6.71
CA LYS A 188 11.70 4.42 7.36
C LYS A 188 10.56 5.07 6.57
N GLU A 189 10.76 6.31 6.14
CA GLU A 189 9.78 7.06 5.34
C GLU A 189 9.62 6.44 3.95
N ILE A 190 10.72 6.04 3.30
CA ILE A 190 10.69 5.38 2.00
C ILE A 190 9.96 4.03 2.10
N GLU A 191 10.24 3.20 3.10
CA GLU A 191 9.56 1.91 3.30
C GLU A 191 8.07 2.11 3.52
N LYS A 192 7.69 3.03 4.43
CA LYS A 192 6.29 3.36 4.69
C LYS A 192 5.55 3.78 3.40
N THR A 193 6.11 4.71 2.64
CA THR A 193 5.46 5.21 1.42
C THR A 193 5.45 4.15 0.32
N THR A 194 6.52 3.38 0.14
CA THR A 194 6.58 2.29 -0.84
C THR A 194 5.49 1.26 -0.56
N ILE A 195 5.31 0.85 0.70
CA ILE A 195 4.25 -0.05 1.12
C ILE A 195 2.88 0.54 0.76
N ALA A 196 2.61 1.80 1.12
CA ALA A 196 1.33 2.46 0.86
C ALA A 196 1.00 2.56 -0.63
N LEU A 197 2.01 2.60 -1.51
CA LEU A 197 1.83 2.71 -2.97
C LEU A 197 1.58 1.39 -3.69
N ILE A 198 1.78 0.23 -3.04
CA ILE A 198 1.58 -1.10 -3.64
C ILE A 198 0.23 -1.23 -4.39
N PRO A 199 -0.92 -0.81 -3.81
CA PRO A 199 -2.21 -0.92 -4.50
C PRO A 199 -2.29 -0.10 -5.81
N ASN A 200 -1.52 0.98 -5.92
CA ASN A 200 -1.48 1.86 -7.08
C ASN A 200 -0.42 1.44 -8.12
N ALA A 201 0.40 0.44 -7.80
CA ALA A 201 1.54 -0.01 -8.60
C ALA A 201 1.51 -1.52 -8.85
N MET A 202 0.30 -2.11 -8.87
CA MET A 202 0.12 -3.57 -8.97
C MET A 202 0.81 -4.17 -10.20
N GLU A 203 0.79 -3.50 -11.35
CA GLU A 203 1.47 -4.00 -12.55
C GLU A 203 2.99 -4.14 -12.32
N GLU A 204 3.61 -3.12 -11.71
CA GLU A 204 5.03 -3.15 -11.37
C GLU A 204 5.36 -4.18 -10.28
N VAL A 205 4.49 -4.30 -9.26
CA VAL A 205 4.64 -5.31 -8.20
C VAL A 205 4.66 -6.72 -8.79
N LEU A 206 3.75 -7.02 -9.72
CA LEU A 206 3.72 -8.31 -10.41
C LEU A 206 4.94 -8.52 -11.31
N LYS A 207 5.45 -7.47 -11.97
CA LYS A 207 6.72 -7.55 -12.73
C LYS A 207 7.92 -7.88 -11.84
N LEU A 208 7.98 -7.30 -10.63
CA LEU A 208 9.03 -7.60 -9.67
C LEU A 208 8.96 -9.04 -9.15
N ILE A 209 7.74 -9.57 -9.00
CA ILE A 209 7.51 -10.98 -8.63
C ILE A 209 7.96 -11.90 -9.76
N ASN A 210 7.61 -11.61 -11.01
CA ASN A 210 8.01 -12.42 -12.17
C ASN A 210 9.51 -12.24 -12.54
N SER A 211 10.35 -11.86 -11.59
CA SER A 211 11.79 -11.75 -11.78
C SER A 211 12.47 -13.07 -11.43
N SER A 212 13.55 -13.41 -12.15
CA SER A 212 14.33 -14.63 -11.88
C SER A 212 15.20 -14.56 -10.61
N ASP A 213 14.85 -13.69 -9.66
CA ASP A 213 15.60 -13.44 -8.42
C ASP A 213 14.69 -13.64 -7.20
N MET A 214 14.82 -14.80 -6.56
CA MET A 214 14.04 -15.16 -5.37
C MET A 214 14.13 -14.10 -4.27
N LYS A 215 15.27 -13.41 -4.10
CA LYS A 215 15.40 -12.37 -3.07
C LYS A 215 14.48 -11.18 -3.32
N LYS A 216 14.29 -10.80 -4.59
CA LYS A 216 13.34 -9.74 -4.97
C LYS A 216 11.90 -10.19 -4.74
N VAL A 217 11.57 -11.43 -5.10
CA VAL A 217 10.26 -12.05 -4.84
C VAL A 217 9.92 -12.00 -3.35
N VAL A 218 10.85 -12.47 -2.49
CA VAL A 218 10.66 -12.42 -1.03
C VAL A 218 10.47 -10.98 -0.56
N ALA A 219 11.34 -10.07 -0.97
CA ALA A 219 11.31 -8.70 -0.45
C ALA A 219 10.03 -7.95 -0.83
N ILE A 220 9.55 -8.06 -2.07
CA ILE A 220 8.30 -7.40 -2.47
C ILE A 220 7.08 -8.05 -1.78
N PHE A 221 7.12 -9.36 -1.56
CA PHE A 221 6.05 -10.06 -0.86
C PHE A 221 5.97 -9.65 0.62
N GLU A 222 7.10 -9.50 1.31
CA GLU A 222 7.14 -9.00 2.69
C GLU A 222 6.59 -7.57 2.81
N LEU A 223 6.94 -6.68 1.87
CA LEU A 223 6.39 -5.32 1.84
C LEU A 223 4.87 -5.34 1.62
N SER A 224 4.39 -6.23 0.75
CA SER A 224 2.95 -6.39 0.46
C SER A 224 2.17 -6.87 1.68
N GLN A 225 2.74 -7.79 2.46
CA GLN A 225 2.13 -8.29 3.71
C GLN A 225 2.08 -7.24 4.82
N LYS A 226 3.05 -6.31 4.86
CA LYS A 226 3.05 -5.19 5.81
C LYS A 226 1.99 -4.13 5.48
N ASN A 227 1.38 -4.15 4.30
CA ASN A 227 0.37 -3.18 3.91
C ASN A 227 -0.99 -3.50 4.56
N SER A 228 -1.45 -2.67 5.48
CA SER A 228 -2.77 -2.85 6.14
C SER A 228 -3.97 -2.39 5.30
N GLN A 229 -3.73 -1.67 4.20
CA GLN A 229 -4.75 -1.11 3.30
C GLN A 229 -4.88 -1.88 1.99
N ILE A 230 -4.02 -2.88 1.74
CA ILE A 230 -4.11 -3.70 0.54
C ILE A 230 -5.43 -4.47 0.54
N SER A 231 -6.12 -4.48 -0.60
CA SER A 231 -7.35 -5.25 -0.73
C SER A 231 -7.06 -6.74 -0.65
N LYS A 232 -8.00 -7.51 -0.10
CA LYS A 232 -7.93 -8.99 -0.09
C LYS A 232 -7.65 -9.55 -1.48
N LYS A 233 -8.29 -9.00 -2.52
CA LYS A 233 -8.09 -9.39 -3.92
C LYS A 233 -6.63 -9.22 -4.34
N ASN A 234 -6.05 -8.03 -4.14
CA ASN A 234 -4.68 -7.73 -4.55
C ASN A 234 -3.67 -8.58 -3.75
N LEU A 235 -3.91 -8.80 -2.46
CA LEU A 235 -3.06 -9.66 -1.64
C LEU A 235 -3.07 -11.12 -2.12
N CYS A 236 -4.24 -11.66 -2.46
CA CYS A 236 -4.35 -13.01 -3.01
C CYS A 236 -3.68 -13.10 -4.40
N GLU A 237 -3.84 -12.09 -5.25
CA GLU A 237 -3.18 -12.05 -6.56
C GLU A 237 -1.65 -12.01 -6.44
N ILE A 238 -1.12 -11.23 -5.49
CA ILE A 238 0.32 -11.24 -5.16
C ILE A 238 0.75 -12.61 -4.66
N ALA A 239 0.02 -13.20 -3.70
CA ALA A 239 0.36 -14.52 -3.14
C ALA A 239 0.33 -15.63 -4.20
N GLU A 240 -0.64 -15.62 -5.10
CA GLU A 240 -0.73 -16.58 -6.23
C GLU A 240 0.49 -16.48 -7.14
N ASN A 241 0.90 -15.26 -7.53
CA ASN A 241 2.06 -15.05 -8.39
C ASN A 241 3.38 -15.41 -7.66
N VAL A 242 3.50 -15.05 -6.37
CA VAL A 242 4.67 -15.43 -5.55
C VAL A 242 4.79 -16.94 -5.44
N LEU A 243 3.68 -17.64 -5.19
CA LEU A 243 3.69 -19.10 -5.11
C LEU A 243 4.06 -19.72 -6.47
N SER A 244 3.48 -19.22 -7.56
CA SER A 244 3.79 -19.69 -8.91
C SER A 244 5.27 -19.51 -9.26
N GLU A 245 5.82 -18.31 -9.08
CA GLU A 245 7.22 -18.03 -9.45
C GLU A 245 8.19 -18.79 -8.54
N SER A 246 7.92 -18.84 -7.23
CA SER A 246 8.80 -19.56 -6.30
C SER A 246 8.85 -21.06 -6.58
N ILE A 247 7.78 -21.69 -7.06
CA ILE A 247 7.82 -23.08 -7.54
C ILE A 247 8.85 -23.22 -8.68
N LEU A 248 8.76 -22.35 -9.70
CA LEU A 248 9.66 -22.37 -10.86
C LEU A 248 11.12 -22.16 -10.43
N LEU A 249 11.38 -21.21 -9.53
CA LEU A 249 12.73 -20.92 -9.06
C LEU A 249 13.32 -22.08 -8.24
N VAL A 250 12.50 -22.72 -7.39
CA VAL A 250 12.93 -23.87 -6.58
C VAL A 250 13.23 -25.07 -7.47
N GLU A 251 12.37 -25.38 -8.46
CA GLU A 251 12.58 -26.51 -9.37
C GLU A 251 13.82 -26.35 -10.26
N ASN A 252 14.17 -25.12 -10.64
CA ASN A 252 15.34 -24.81 -11.45
C ASN A 252 16.65 -24.64 -10.64
N SER A 253 16.57 -24.62 -9.31
CA SER A 253 17.73 -24.43 -8.43
C SER A 253 18.34 -25.75 -7.97
N SER A 254 19.67 -25.78 -7.77
CA SER A 254 20.39 -26.97 -7.28
C SER A 254 20.20 -27.26 -5.78
N GLY A 255 19.35 -26.49 -5.07
CA GLY A 255 19.07 -26.66 -3.66
C GLY A 255 17.90 -25.80 -3.17
N THR A 256 17.09 -26.35 -2.28
CA THR A 256 15.95 -25.66 -1.66
C THR A 256 16.36 -25.12 -0.29
N SER A 257 16.27 -23.81 -0.06
CA SER A 257 16.47 -23.22 1.27
C SER A 257 15.19 -23.29 2.11
N SER A 258 15.35 -23.29 3.43
CA SER A 258 14.22 -23.17 4.37
C SER A 258 13.44 -21.88 4.18
N GLU A 259 14.13 -20.80 3.80
CA GLU A 259 13.53 -19.50 3.47
C GLU A 259 12.57 -19.60 2.28
N ASN A 260 12.94 -20.34 1.24
CA ASN A 260 12.09 -20.54 0.06
C ASN A 260 10.80 -21.29 0.43
N ILE A 261 10.92 -22.35 1.24
CA ILE A 261 9.77 -23.13 1.73
C ILE A 261 8.84 -22.24 2.57
N ASN A 262 9.41 -21.42 3.46
CA ASN A 262 8.60 -20.52 4.29
C ASN A 262 7.80 -19.52 3.44
N VAL A 263 8.41 -18.92 2.42
CA VAL A 263 7.71 -17.99 1.52
C VAL A 263 6.57 -18.68 0.77
N GLN A 264 6.80 -19.89 0.26
CA GLN A 264 5.78 -20.69 -0.41
C GLN A 264 4.61 -21.04 0.53
N LEU A 265 4.90 -21.44 1.77
CA LEU A 265 3.87 -21.73 2.77
C LEU A 265 3.08 -20.49 3.17
N THR A 266 3.76 -19.35 3.36
CA THR A 266 3.08 -18.07 3.66
C THR A 266 2.13 -17.67 2.53
N ALA A 267 2.57 -17.79 1.27
CA ALA A 267 1.73 -17.55 0.11
C ALA A 267 0.52 -18.51 0.08
N LEU A 268 0.75 -19.80 0.27
CA LEU A 268 -0.32 -20.80 0.33
C LEU A 268 -1.34 -20.52 1.44
N ASN A 269 -0.88 -20.15 2.64
CA ASN A 269 -1.73 -19.84 3.77
C ASN A 269 -2.63 -18.64 3.47
N ILE A 270 -2.08 -17.56 2.89
CA ILE A 270 -2.88 -16.41 2.45
C ILE A 270 -3.98 -16.85 1.48
N LEU A 271 -3.66 -17.70 0.50
CA LEU A 271 -4.65 -18.21 -0.47
C LEU A 271 -5.73 -19.07 0.21
N SER A 272 -5.31 -19.95 1.13
CA SER A 272 -6.17 -20.87 1.87
C SER A 272 -7.14 -20.14 2.81
N GLU A 273 -6.64 -19.23 3.64
CA GLU A 273 -7.46 -18.42 4.56
C GLU A 273 -8.50 -17.57 3.81
N ASN A 274 -8.20 -17.24 2.55
CA ASN A 274 -9.05 -16.42 1.72
C ASN A 274 -9.99 -17.20 0.79
N ASN A 275 -9.93 -18.54 0.77
CA ASN A 275 -10.64 -19.42 -0.15
C ASN A 275 -10.44 -19.00 -1.62
N TRP A 276 -9.19 -18.69 -1.99
CA TRP A 276 -8.87 -18.15 -3.31
C TRP A 276 -8.77 -19.26 -4.38
N THR A 277 -9.92 -19.72 -4.87
CA THR A 277 -9.99 -20.88 -5.77
C THR A 277 -9.44 -20.66 -7.17
N ARG A 278 -9.17 -19.42 -7.56
CA ARG A 278 -8.44 -19.13 -8.81
C ARG A 278 -7.04 -19.78 -8.81
N ALA A 279 -6.42 -19.96 -7.64
CA ALA A 279 -5.10 -20.56 -7.51
C ALA A 279 -5.09 -22.10 -7.47
N SER A 280 -6.17 -22.80 -7.85
CA SER A 280 -6.24 -24.28 -7.83
C SER A 280 -5.04 -24.93 -8.52
N SER A 281 -4.75 -24.53 -9.76
CA SER A 281 -3.64 -25.12 -10.54
C SER A 281 -2.28 -24.91 -9.88
N THR A 282 -2.04 -23.71 -9.35
CA THR A 282 -0.81 -23.36 -8.64
C THR A 282 -0.67 -24.13 -7.33
N ALA A 283 -1.76 -24.27 -6.57
CA ALA A 283 -1.77 -25.04 -5.32
C ALA A 283 -1.51 -26.53 -5.55
N LEU A 284 -2.07 -27.12 -6.62
CA LEU A 284 -1.79 -28.51 -7.01
C LEU A 284 -0.35 -28.70 -7.48
N SER A 285 0.19 -27.74 -8.22
CA SER A 285 1.61 -27.74 -8.60
C SER A 285 2.51 -27.68 -7.37
N TYR A 286 2.15 -26.85 -6.39
CA TYR A 286 2.88 -26.78 -5.12
C TYR A 286 2.76 -28.06 -4.30
N PHE A 287 1.60 -28.72 -4.28
CA PHE A 287 1.43 -30.02 -3.65
C PHE A 287 2.37 -31.07 -4.24
N ALA A 288 2.46 -31.15 -5.57
CA ALA A 288 3.36 -32.06 -6.26
C ALA A 288 4.84 -31.78 -5.94
N LEU A 289 5.25 -30.50 -5.90
CA LEU A 289 6.60 -30.11 -5.47
C LEU A 289 6.84 -30.46 -4.00
N SER A 290 5.91 -30.13 -3.11
CA SER A 290 6.01 -30.33 -1.67
C SER A 290 6.16 -31.81 -1.31
N LYS A 291 5.46 -32.70 -2.02
CA LYS A 291 5.65 -34.15 -1.90
C LYS A 291 7.10 -34.56 -2.17
N LYS A 292 7.69 -34.12 -3.28
CA LYS A 292 9.10 -34.39 -3.62
C LYS A 292 10.05 -33.82 -2.56
N LEU A 293 9.77 -32.64 -2.02
CA LEU A 293 10.58 -32.00 -0.98
C LEU A 293 10.50 -32.77 0.34
N TYR A 294 9.32 -33.25 0.73
CA TYR A 294 9.11 -34.05 1.94
C TYR A 294 9.82 -35.40 1.84
N GLU A 295 9.71 -36.09 0.71
CA GLU A 295 10.42 -37.37 0.47
C GLU A 295 11.94 -37.21 0.52
N LYS A 296 12.46 -36.08 0.02
CA LYS A 296 13.88 -35.71 0.11
C LYS A 296 14.30 -35.17 1.49
N LYS A 297 13.37 -35.06 2.45
CA LYS A 297 13.57 -34.49 3.79
C LYS A 297 13.99 -33.00 3.80
N ASN A 298 13.69 -32.28 2.72
CA ASN A 298 13.88 -30.83 2.63
C ASN A 298 12.70 -30.06 3.26
N MET A 299 11.52 -30.69 3.29
CA MET A 299 10.32 -30.19 3.96
C MET A 299 9.97 -31.13 5.11
N ASN A 300 9.57 -30.57 6.26
CA ASN A 300 9.17 -31.38 7.41
C ASN A 300 7.69 -31.78 7.34
N GLU A 301 7.28 -32.65 8.27
CA GLU A 301 5.93 -33.23 8.32
C GLU A 301 4.83 -32.18 8.54
N GLU A 302 5.03 -31.26 9.50
CA GLU A 302 4.09 -30.16 9.79
C GLU A 302 3.84 -29.29 8.55
N GLN A 303 4.93 -28.91 7.86
CA GLN A 303 4.87 -28.11 6.64
C GLN A 303 4.11 -28.83 5.53
N PHE A 304 4.39 -30.10 5.30
CA PHE A 304 3.71 -30.85 4.24
C PHE A 304 2.23 -31.09 4.54
N LYS A 305 1.89 -31.32 5.82
CA LYS A 305 0.50 -31.37 6.31
C LYS A 305 -0.25 -30.06 6.08
N THR A 306 0.39 -28.90 6.28
CA THR A 306 -0.19 -27.59 5.92
C THR A 306 -0.52 -27.51 4.44
N VAL A 307 0.34 -28.05 3.57
CA VAL A 307 0.09 -28.06 2.12
C VAL A 307 -1.15 -28.89 1.78
N ILE A 308 -1.20 -30.13 2.28
CA ILE A 308 -2.33 -31.05 2.06
C ILE A 308 -3.65 -30.41 2.50
N THR A 309 -3.69 -29.90 3.73
CA THR A 309 -4.92 -29.37 4.32
C THR A 309 -5.39 -28.06 3.65
N SER A 310 -4.47 -27.27 3.10
CA SER A 310 -4.80 -26.04 2.36
C SER A 310 -5.52 -26.31 1.03
N LEU A 311 -5.35 -27.49 0.42
CA LEU A 311 -6.03 -27.85 -0.82
C LEU A 311 -7.55 -27.87 -0.67
N ARG A 312 -8.08 -28.17 0.51
CA ARG A 312 -9.53 -28.12 0.77
C ARG A 312 -10.12 -26.73 0.50
N ASN A 313 -9.41 -25.68 0.90
CA ASN A 313 -9.92 -24.30 0.82
C ASN A 313 -9.62 -23.67 -0.55
N ILE A 314 -8.51 -24.06 -1.18
CA ILE A 314 -8.06 -23.50 -2.45
C ILE A 314 -8.60 -24.30 -3.64
N SER A 315 -8.57 -25.63 -3.58
CA SER A 315 -8.80 -26.51 -4.73
C SER A 315 -9.73 -27.70 -4.39
N PRO A 316 -10.90 -27.49 -3.76
CA PRO A 316 -11.70 -28.59 -3.20
C PRO A 316 -12.12 -29.65 -4.23
N LEU A 317 -12.35 -29.28 -5.49
CA LEU A 317 -12.75 -30.23 -6.53
C LEU A 317 -11.52 -30.86 -7.20
N ASP A 318 -10.57 -30.02 -7.66
CA ASP A 318 -9.44 -30.51 -8.45
C ASP A 318 -8.41 -31.28 -7.60
N ALA A 319 -8.45 -31.15 -6.27
CA ALA A 319 -7.56 -31.87 -5.35
C ALA A 319 -7.99 -33.30 -5.05
N VAL A 320 -9.23 -33.69 -5.34
CA VAL A 320 -9.76 -35.03 -5.02
C VAL A 320 -8.91 -36.13 -5.64
N SER A 321 -8.71 -36.10 -6.96
CA SER A 321 -7.95 -37.14 -7.67
C SER A 321 -6.47 -37.19 -7.27
N PRO A 322 -5.74 -36.06 -7.15
CA PRO A 322 -4.37 -36.05 -6.63
C PRO A 322 -4.24 -36.58 -5.19
N LEU A 323 -5.18 -36.24 -4.30
CA LEU A 323 -5.18 -36.72 -2.91
C LEU A 323 -5.52 -38.22 -2.82
N ILE A 324 -6.47 -38.70 -3.63
CA ILE A 324 -6.77 -40.13 -3.79
C ILE A 324 -5.52 -40.89 -4.25
N SER A 325 -4.88 -40.43 -5.33
CA SER A 325 -3.68 -41.07 -5.88
C SER A 325 -2.57 -41.12 -4.84
N TYR A 326 -2.44 -40.08 -4.03
CA TYR A 326 -1.46 -40.07 -2.95
C TYR A 326 -1.83 -41.04 -1.81
N LEU A 327 -3.10 -41.10 -1.40
CA LEU A 327 -3.55 -42.07 -0.40
C LEU A 327 -3.31 -43.52 -0.87
N GLU A 328 -3.56 -43.82 -2.14
CA GLU A 328 -3.31 -45.14 -2.73
C GLU A 328 -1.83 -45.52 -2.69
N GLU A 329 -0.93 -44.57 -2.95
CA GLU A 329 0.50 -44.78 -2.79
C GLU A 329 0.89 -45.07 -1.33
N LEU A 330 0.32 -44.33 -0.37
CA LEU A 330 0.54 -44.57 1.06
C LEU A 330 0.01 -45.95 1.48
N ASN A 331 -1.17 -46.34 0.97
CA ASN A 331 -1.76 -47.65 1.19
C ASN A 331 -0.87 -48.77 0.64
N GLY A 332 -0.37 -48.64 -0.59
CA GLY A 332 0.55 -49.61 -1.18
C GLY A 332 1.87 -49.72 -0.40
N ARG A 333 2.39 -48.62 0.15
CA ARG A 333 3.57 -48.66 1.04
C ARG A 333 3.28 -49.43 2.34
N THR A 334 2.14 -49.16 2.96
CA THR A 334 1.72 -49.83 4.20
C THR A 334 1.48 -51.32 4.00
N GLU A 335 0.82 -51.71 2.90
CA GLU A 335 0.60 -53.10 2.51
C GLU A 335 1.93 -53.86 2.36
N ASN A 336 2.94 -53.19 1.77
CA ASN A 336 4.29 -53.73 1.63
C ASN A 336 5.15 -53.62 2.91
N GLY A 337 4.58 -53.25 4.06
CA GLY A 337 5.27 -53.14 5.35
C GLY A 337 6.26 -51.98 5.44
N SER A 338 6.21 -51.02 4.52
CA SER A 338 7.05 -49.82 4.57
C SER A 338 6.50 -48.82 5.58
N ALA A 339 7.39 -48.18 6.34
CA ALA A 339 6.99 -47.13 7.27
C ALA A 339 6.36 -45.96 6.50
N VAL A 340 5.17 -45.55 6.95
CA VAL A 340 4.44 -44.38 6.50
C VAL A 340 4.13 -43.52 7.72
N ALA A 341 4.30 -42.21 7.59
CA ALA A 341 4.00 -41.27 8.67
C ALA A 341 2.49 -41.15 8.88
N SER A 342 2.00 -41.54 10.06
CA SER A 342 0.58 -41.52 10.40
C SER A 342 -0.04 -40.12 10.26
N GLU A 343 0.69 -39.07 10.64
CA GLU A 343 0.19 -37.68 10.53
C GLU A 343 -0.09 -37.25 9.08
N ILE A 344 0.72 -37.71 8.12
CA ILE A 344 0.51 -37.41 6.71
C ILE A 344 -0.72 -38.18 6.19
N VAL A 345 -0.87 -39.45 6.57
CA VAL A 345 -2.06 -40.24 6.20
C VAL A 345 -3.33 -39.60 6.75
N LEU A 346 -3.31 -39.20 8.03
CA LEU A 346 -4.40 -38.47 8.68
C LEU A 346 -4.71 -37.16 7.95
N ALA A 347 -3.70 -36.39 7.56
CA ALA A 347 -3.90 -35.15 6.82
C ALA A 347 -4.64 -35.38 5.49
N VAL A 348 -4.26 -36.41 4.74
CA VAL A 348 -4.90 -36.77 3.46
C VAL A 348 -6.33 -37.24 3.69
N ILE A 349 -6.55 -38.17 4.62
CA ILE A 349 -7.89 -38.71 4.95
C ILE A 349 -8.83 -37.60 5.41
N ASN A 350 -8.40 -36.75 6.34
CA ASN A 350 -9.22 -35.66 6.87
C ASN A 350 -9.53 -34.63 5.79
N THR A 351 -8.60 -34.37 4.87
CA THR A 351 -8.83 -33.46 3.74
C THR A 351 -9.83 -34.04 2.76
N LEU A 352 -9.70 -35.32 2.38
CA LEU A 352 -10.65 -36.02 1.51
C LEU A 352 -12.04 -36.10 2.14
N GLY A 353 -12.14 -36.48 3.42
CA GLY A 353 -13.40 -36.53 4.16
C GLY A 353 -14.07 -35.17 4.28
N ALA A 354 -13.30 -34.09 4.47
CA ALA A 354 -13.85 -32.74 4.54
C ALA A 354 -14.33 -32.21 3.17
N ILE A 355 -13.69 -32.62 2.07
CA ILE A 355 -14.19 -32.37 0.71
C ILE A 355 -15.48 -33.18 0.48
N GLY A 356 -15.49 -34.44 0.90
CA GLY A 356 -16.68 -35.31 0.89
C GLY A 356 -17.01 -35.87 -0.50
N ASP A 357 -16.04 -35.96 -1.42
CA ASP A 357 -16.28 -36.49 -2.76
C ASP A 357 -16.30 -38.03 -2.76
N LYS A 358 -17.36 -38.62 -3.33
CA LYS A 358 -17.56 -40.08 -3.39
C LYS A 358 -16.45 -40.84 -4.14
N ALA A 359 -15.70 -40.18 -5.01
CA ALA A 359 -14.57 -40.81 -5.70
C ALA A 359 -13.50 -41.33 -4.71
N ALA A 360 -13.43 -40.77 -3.49
CA ALA A 360 -12.50 -41.20 -2.46
C ALA A 360 -12.90 -42.50 -1.74
N PHE A 361 -14.10 -43.05 -2.02
CA PHE A 361 -14.66 -44.19 -1.29
C PHE A 361 -13.71 -45.40 -1.27
N ASP A 362 -13.24 -45.86 -2.43
CA ASP A 362 -12.44 -47.08 -2.53
C ASP A 362 -11.10 -46.94 -1.80
N SER A 363 -10.42 -45.80 -1.99
CA SER A 363 -9.12 -45.54 -1.37
C SER A 363 -9.23 -45.35 0.15
N LEU A 364 -10.31 -44.74 0.64
CA LEU A 364 -10.60 -44.63 2.08
C LEU A 364 -11.01 -45.98 2.69
N LEU A 365 -11.79 -46.80 1.97
CA LEU A 365 -12.18 -48.13 2.40
C LEU A 365 -10.95 -49.05 2.52
N ALA A 366 -10.01 -48.97 1.58
CA ALA A 366 -8.76 -49.73 1.62
C ALA A 366 -7.97 -49.48 2.92
N VAL A 367 -7.94 -48.25 3.44
CA VAL A 367 -7.29 -47.93 4.73
C VAL A 367 -7.83 -48.80 5.86
N THR A 368 -9.13 -49.10 5.87
CA THR A 368 -9.77 -49.84 6.96
C THR A 368 -9.39 -51.32 7.03
N TYR A 369 -8.77 -51.86 5.98
CA TYR A 369 -8.31 -53.25 5.90
C TYR A 369 -6.80 -53.39 6.05
N LEU A 370 -6.05 -52.29 6.03
CA LEU A 370 -4.60 -52.28 6.14
C LEU A 370 -4.14 -52.16 7.60
N ASN A 371 -2.87 -52.52 7.84
CA ASN A 371 -2.26 -52.52 9.17
C ASN A 371 -1.85 -51.10 9.64
N TYR A 372 -2.77 -50.15 9.57
CA TYR A 372 -2.61 -48.82 10.14
C TYR A 372 -2.94 -48.80 11.63
N GLU A 373 -2.49 -47.77 12.33
CA GLU A 373 -2.87 -47.48 13.72
C GLU A 373 -4.36 -47.09 13.84
N GLU A 374 -4.95 -47.31 15.03
CA GLU A 374 -6.39 -47.12 15.25
C GLU A 374 -6.87 -45.68 15.01
N SER A 375 -6.03 -44.68 15.26
CA SER A 375 -6.30 -43.26 14.93
C SER A 375 -6.57 -43.07 13.44
N VAL A 376 -5.75 -43.69 12.58
CA VAL A 376 -5.90 -43.64 11.11
C VAL A 376 -7.15 -44.42 10.68
N LEU A 377 -7.39 -45.60 11.25
CA LEU A 377 -8.59 -46.40 10.96
C LEU A 377 -9.87 -45.65 11.35
N THR A 378 -9.86 -44.98 12.49
CA THR A 378 -10.99 -44.16 12.97
C THR A 378 -11.25 -42.99 12.03
N ALA A 379 -10.21 -42.22 11.67
CA ALA A 379 -10.34 -41.11 10.74
C ALA A 379 -10.88 -41.56 9.36
N ALA A 380 -10.46 -42.73 8.86
CA ALA A 380 -10.96 -43.28 7.61
C ALA A 380 -12.46 -43.61 7.67
N ARG A 381 -12.91 -44.24 8.77
CA ARG A 381 -14.34 -44.54 8.99
C ARG A 381 -15.17 -43.26 9.08
N GLU A 382 -14.67 -42.24 9.78
CA GLU A 382 -15.32 -40.93 9.86
C GLU A 382 -15.40 -40.25 8.48
N ALA A 383 -14.30 -40.23 7.73
CA ALA A 383 -14.26 -39.68 6.38
C ALA A 383 -15.24 -40.40 5.43
N LEU A 384 -15.31 -41.74 5.48
CA LEU A 384 -16.28 -42.53 4.71
C LEU A 384 -17.73 -42.15 5.02
N SER A 385 -18.05 -41.92 6.29
CA SER A 385 -19.39 -41.51 6.71
C SER A 385 -19.77 -40.10 6.23
N GLY A 386 -18.77 -39.24 5.99
CA GLY A 386 -18.93 -37.87 5.52
C GLY A 386 -19.04 -37.72 3.99
N LEU A 387 -18.86 -38.81 3.22
CA LEU A 387 -18.93 -38.75 1.76
C LEU A 387 -20.35 -38.42 1.27
N ARG A 388 -20.42 -37.57 0.25
CA ARG A 388 -21.67 -37.10 -0.37
C ARG A 388 -21.98 -37.96 -1.59
N TRP A 389 -23.08 -38.69 -1.51
CA TRP A 389 -23.52 -39.64 -2.55
C TRP A 389 -24.44 -39.04 -3.61
N GLN A 390 -24.71 -37.74 -3.52
CA GLN A 390 -25.63 -37.01 -4.41
C GLN A 390 -25.05 -36.79 -5.80
#